data_AF-A0A4R5G7F1-F1
#
_entry.id   AF-A0A4R5G7F1-F1
#
_cell.length_a   1.000
_cell.length_b   1.000
_cell.length_c   1.000
_cell.angle_alpha   90.00
_cell.angle_beta   90.00
_cell.angle_gamma   90.00
#
_symmetry.space_group_name_H-M   'P 1'
#
loop_
_entity.id
_entity.type
_entity.pdbx_description
1 polymer ?
#
loop_
_entity_poly.entity_id
_entity_poly.type
_entity_poly.pdbx_seq_one_letter_code
_entity_poly.pdbx_strand_id
1 'polypeptide(L)'
;MPSRGSGHLERRVLQALADQGGTSDTAALNTTLRLRPAELLRILNRCVANGLVTRTDHPDRDLPRRPQYRFTLTGAGRARLDSTG
;
A
#
# COMPACT_ATOMS: atom_id res chain seq x y z
N MET A 1 3.64 -20.97 12.13
CA MET A 1 4.40 -20.81 10.87
C MET A 1 3.94 -19.54 10.16
N PRO A 2 4.79 -18.52 9.94
CA PRO A 2 4.36 -17.35 9.18
C PRO A 2 4.28 -17.73 7.70
N SER A 3 3.11 -17.55 7.10
CA SER A 3 2.84 -17.80 5.68
C SER A 3 3.78 -16.95 4.80
N ARG A 4 4.89 -17.56 4.35
CA ARG A 4 6.00 -16.93 3.60
C ARG A 4 5.55 -16.11 2.38
N GLY A 5 4.40 -16.41 1.77
CA GLY A 5 3.88 -15.67 0.62
C GLY A 5 3.30 -14.28 0.95
N SER A 6 2.78 -14.06 2.16
CA SER A 6 2.10 -12.79 2.49
C SER A 6 3.05 -11.65 2.85
N GLY A 7 4.16 -11.95 3.51
CA GLY A 7 5.14 -10.92 3.92
C GLY A 7 5.91 -10.33 2.74
N HIS A 8 6.15 -11.11 1.69
CA HIS A 8 6.84 -10.63 0.49
C HIS A 8 6.00 -9.61 -0.29
N LEU A 9 4.69 -9.84 -0.43
CA LEU A 9 3.79 -8.91 -1.11
C LEU A 9 3.57 -7.63 -0.30
N GLU A 10 3.46 -7.74 1.03
CA GLU A 10 3.41 -6.58 1.93
C GLU A 10 4.66 -5.70 1.76
N ARG A 11 5.85 -6.31 1.77
CA ARG A 11 7.12 -5.60 1.54
C ARG A 11 7.12 -4.90 0.18
N ARG A 12 6.67 -5.57 -0.89
CA ARG A 12 6.58 -4.97 -2.23
C ARG A 12 5.64 -3.77 -2.28
N VAL A 13 4.51 -3.82 -1.57
CA VAL A 13 3.58 -2.68 -1.47
C VAL A 13 4.22 -1.51 -0.74
N LEU A 14 4.87 -1.77 0.39
CA LEU A 14 5.59 -0.74 1.15
C LEU A 14 6.74 -0.14 0.33
N GLN A 15 7.48 -0.98 -0.41
CA GLN A 15 8.58 -0.52 -1.26
C GLN A 15 8.06 0.35 -2.42
N ALA A 16 6.98 -0.08 -3.10
CA ALA A 16 6.39 0.71 -4.17
C ALA A 16 5.88 2.08 -3.66
N LEU A 17 5.30 2.12 -2.45
CA LEU A 17 4.95 3.38 -1.79
C LEU A 17 6.18 4.24 -1.52
N ALA A 18 7.27 3.65 -1.01
CA ALA A 18 8.53 4.35 -0.76
C ALA A 18 9.14 4.92 -2.06
N ASP A 19 9.15 4.14 -3.13
CA ASP A 19 9.68 4.53 -4.44
C ASP A 19 8.87 5.66 -5.09
N GLN A 20 7.58 5.75 -4.77
CA GLN A 20 6.67 6.82 -5.23
C GLN A 20 6.66 8.04 -4.30
N GLY A 21 7.68 8.22 -3.46
CA GLY A 21 7.81 9.37 -2.57
C GLY A 21 7.04 9.25 -1.25
N GLY A 22 6.65 8.03 -0.87
CA GLY A 22 5.98 7.73 0.39
C GLY A 22 4.47 7.95 0.38
N THR A 23 3.86 8.40 -0.73
CA THR A 23 2.41 8.53 -0.85
C THR A 23 1.95 8.15 -2.24
N SER A 24 0.95 7.28 -2.35
CA SER A 24 0.42 6.82 -3.63
C SER A 24 -1.03 6.39 -3.56
N ASP A 25 -1.71 6.34 -4.70
CA ASP A 25 -3.07 5.82 -4.82
C ASP A 25 -3.10 4.34 -5.24
N THR A 26 -4.29 3.74 -5.14
CA THR A 26 -4.46 2.32 -5.46
C THR A 26 -4.16 2.02 -6.93
N ALA A 27 -4.48 2.92 -7.86
CA ALA A 27 -4.32 2.69 -9.30
C ALA A 27 -2.85 2.77 -9.72
N ALA A 28 -2.10 3.74 -9.18
CA ALA A 28 -0.66 3.84 -9.35
C ALA A 28 0.05 2.59 -8.81
N LEU A 29 -0.27 2.17 -7.57
CA LEU A 29 0.29 0.94 -7.00
C LEU A 29 -0.08 -0.31 -7.81
N ASN A 30 -1.30 -0.39 -8.34
CA ASN A 30 -1.72 -1.50 -9.16
C ASN A 30 -0.96 -1.57 -10.48
N THR A 31 -0.67 -0.42 -11.09
CA THR A 31 0.14 -0.31 -12.32
C THR A 31 1.58 -0.80 -12.08
N THR A 32 2.18 -0.43 -10.95
CA THR A 32 3.55 -0.82 -10.59
C THR A 32 3.64 -2.31 -10.21
N LEU A 33 2.72 -2.80 -9.39
CA LEU A 33 2.79 -4.15 -8.83
C LEU A 33 2.15 -5.22 -9.71
N ARG A 34 1.29 -4.81 -10.66
CA ARG A 34 0.52 -5.68 -11.57
C ARG A 34 -0.25 -6.77 -10.81
N LEU A 35 -0.80 -6.43 -9.65
CA LEU A 35 -1.58 -7.33 -8.81
C LEU A 35 -3.06 -7.30 -9.22
N ARG A 36 -3.86 -8.24 -8.68
CA ARG A 36 -5.31 -8.14 -8.77
C ARG A 36 -5.78 -7.01 -7.82
N PRO A 37 -6.71 -6.13 -8.23
CA PRO A 37 -7.16 -5.02 -7.38
C PRO A 37 -7.66 -5.45 -5.99
N ALA A 38 -8.40 -6.56 -5.92
CA ALA A 38 -8.89 -7.10 -4.65
C ALA A 38 -7.77 -7.58 -3.72
N GLU A 39 -6.71 -8.15 -4.29
CA GLU A 39 -5.55 -8.62 -3.52
C GLU A 39 -4.72 -7.45 -3.00
N LEU A 40 -4.48 -6.44 -3.84
CA LEU A 40 -3.80 -5.20 -3.47
C LEU A 40 -4.55 -4.49 -2.33
N LEU A 41 -5.86 -4.33 -2.44
CA LEU A 41 -6.68 -3.73 -1.37
C LEU A 41 -6.61 -4.53 -0.07
N ARG A 42 -6.61 -5.87 -0.14
CA ARG A 42 -6.51 -6.73 1.04
C ARG A 42 -5.16 -6.53 1.75
N ILE A 43 -4.07 -6.40 0.99
CA ILE A 43 -2.74 -6.14 1.54
C ILE A 43 -2.68 -4.73 2.13
N LEU A 44 -3.15 -3.72 1.40
CA LEU A 44 -3.18 -2.34 1.87
C LEU A 44 -4.00 -2.19 3.16
N ASN A 45 -5.19 -2.80 3.24
CA ASN A 45 -6.00 -2.80 4.46
C ASN A 45 -5.27 -3.46 5.63
N ARG A 46 -4.48 -4.50 5.39
CA ARG A 46 -3.63 -5.11 6.43
C ARG A 46 -2.51 -4.16 6.85
N CYS A 47 -1.83 -3.51 5.91
CA CYS A 47 -0.80 -2.53 6.23
C CYS A 47 -1.37 -1.37 7.06
N VAL A 48 -2.60 -0.94 6.76
CA VAL A 48 -3.33 0.06 7.54
C VAL A 48 -3.66 -0.45 8.94
N ALA A 49 -4.20 -1.67 9.06
CA ALA A 49 -4.50 -2.28 10.36
C ALA A 49 -3.25 -2.45 11.24
N ASN A 50 -2.09 -2.68 10.63
CA ASN A 50 -0.80 -2.79 11.30
C ASN A 50 -0.12 -1.42 11.54
N GLY A 51 -0.76 -0.30 11.16
CA GLY A 51 -0.19 1.04 11.31
C GLY A 51 1.03 1.33 10.43
N LEU A 52 1.29 0.53 9.40
CA LEU A 52 2.41 0.70 8.48
C LEU A 52 2.12 1.78 7.42
N VAL A 53 0.85 1.98 7.09
CA VAL A 53 0.39 2.90 6.05
C VAL A 53 -0.88 3.59 6.54
N THR A 54 -1.05 4.88 6.30
CA THR A 54 -2.30 5.60 6.55
C THR A 54 -3.11 5.68 5.27
N ARG A 55 -4.42 5.46 5.38
CA ARG A 55 -5.37 5.59 4.27
C ARG A 55 -6.14 6.90 4.44
N THR A 56 -6.14 7.71 3.39
CA THR A 56 -6.93 8.95 3.30
C THR A 56 -7.82 8.89 2.07
N ASP A 57 -8.97 9.56 2.13
CA ASP A 57 -9.82 9.71 0.97
C ASP A 57 -9.13 10.61 -0.05
N HIS A 58 -9.15 10.23 -1.33
CA HIS A 58 -8.59 11.07 -2.37
C HIS A 58 -9.47 12.33 -2.51
N PRO A 59 -8.89 13.54 -2.49
CA PRO A 59 -9.66 14.79 -2.53
C PRO A 59 -10.40 14.99 -3.86
N ASP A 60 -9.93 14.32 -4.91
CA ASP A 60 -10.50 14.35 -6.25
C ASP A 60 -11.72 13.42 -6.35
N ARG A 61 -12.85 13.91 -5.84
CA ARG A 61 -14.15 13.22 -5.77
C ARG A 61 -14.97 13.37 -7.05
N ASP A 62 -14.47 14.11 -8.04
CA ASP A 62 -15.19 14.51 -9.26
C ASP A 62 -15.21 13.43 -10.36
N LEU A 63 -14.47 12.33 -10.21
CA LEU A 63 -14.53 11.21 -11.16
C LEU A 63 -15.61 10.19 -10.76
N PRO A 64 -16.72 10.07 -11.51
CA PRO A 64 -17.96 9.44 -11.04
C PRO A 64 -17.95 7.91 -11.03
N ARG A 65 -16.80 7.22 -10.91
CA ARG A 65 -16.80 5.75 -11.10
C ARG A 65 -16.15 4.89 -10.03
N ARG A 66 -15.21 5.35 -9.18
CA ARG A 66 -14.67 4.52 -8.08
C ARG A 66 -14.14 5.38 -6.92
N PRO A 67 -14.35 4.98 -5.65
CA PRO A 67 -13.66 5.60 -4.52
C PRO A 67 -12.15 5.43 -4.71
N GLN A 68 -11.45 6.55 -4.82
CA GLN A 68 -9.99 6.57 -4.87
C GLN A 68 -9.48 6.78 -3.45
N TYR A 69 -8.60 5.87 -3.00
CA TYR A 69 -7.94 5.98 -1.71
C TYR A 69 -6.47 6.32 -1.93
N ARG A 70 -5.98 7.25 -1.13
CA ARG A 70 -4.58 7.62 -1.07
C ARG A 70 -3.95 6.99 0.15
N PHE A 71 -2.81 6.37 -0.04
CA PHE A 71 -2.06 5.64 0.97
C PHE A 71 -0.73 6.34 1.21
N THR A 72 -0.44 6.63 2.46
CA THR A 72 0.81 7.29 2.87
C THR A 72 1.59 6.35 3.78
N LEU A 73 2.86 6.11 3.42
CA LEU A 73 3.78 5.31 4.20
C LEU A 73 4.08 6.01 5.53
N THR A 74 3.96 5.28 6.63
CA THR A 74 4.30 5.79 7.97
C THR A 74 5.76 5.51 8.31
N GLY A 75 6.25 6.11 9.39
CA GLY A 75 7.57 5.77 9.96
C GLY A 75 7.70 4.29 10.32
N ALA A 76 6.63 3.67 10.84
CA ALA A 76 6.62 2.23 11.14
C ALA A 76 6.71 1.37 9.86
N GLY A 77 6.02 1.78 8.80
CA GLY A 77 6.11 1.14 7.48
C GLY A 77 7.52 1.21 6.89
N ARG A 78 8.20 2.36 7.06
CA ARG A 78 9.59 2.53 6.64
C ARG A 78 10.55 1.65 7.45
N ALA A 79 10.46 1.70 8.78
CA ALA A 79 11.28 0.87 9.67
C ALA A 79 11.10 -0.63 9.37
N ARG A 80 9.89 -1.05 8.96
CA ARG A 80 9.61 -2.43 8.55
C ARG A 80 10.34 -2.84 7.27
N LEU A 81 10.48 -1.92 6.30
CA LEU A 81 11.29 -2.15 5.10
C LEU A 81 12.77 -2.32 5.45
N ASP A 82 13.28 -1.44 6.34
CA ASP A 82 14.69 -1.39 6.73
C ASP A 82 15.10 -2.57 7.61
N SER A 83 14.22 -3.04 8.50
CA SER A 83 14.48 -4.17 9.42
C SER A 83 14.65 -5.54 8.74
N THR A 84 14.49 -5.59 7.41
CA THR A 84 14.60 -6.82 6.62
C THR A 84 15.67 -6.70 5.52
N GLY A 85 16.51 -5.67 5.59
CA GLY A 85 17.68 -5.44 4.73
C GLY A 85 18.93 -6.11 5.27
#